data_AF-A0A1I6KP34-F1
#
_entry.id   AF-A0A1I6KP34-F1
#
_cell.length_a   1.000
_cell.length_b   1.000
_cell.length_c   1.000
_cell.angle_alpha   90.00
_cell.angle_beta   90.00
_cell.angle_gamma   90.00
#
_symmetry.space_group_name_H-M   'P 1'
#
loop_
_entity.id
_entity.type
_entity.pdbx_description
1 polymer ?
#
loop_
_entity_poly.entity_id
_entity_poly.type
_entity_poly.pdbx_seq_one_letter_code
_entity_poly.pdbx_strand_id
1 'polypeptide(L)'
;MSAALGAILFAGSCLAACSANAESAAPTGTTPVEPSVARTSPTGTVAPFLVPDFDGPAPQPVKAGTAHVLENPNPGASDFKSVEYTVPPGWEIGDVYIGKNLGQTGEVAISFWTPAGVYSDPCRRTTDLSPIDLADHTHTDGGDLILMSYPQIGLSAQDGRAATEARSVIVDDPSEDEGIIALRLELTVPADLDLASCDEGVYVAWPGTRTGERPSDNHIPGQTDIIYQVDVDLGPLVIDASFRPDSSPEDIEELYAVLGSIVMDRY
;
A
#
# COMPACT_ATOMS: atom_id res chain seq x y z
N MET A 1 -35.52 -23.26 -44.98
CA MET A 1 -35.44 -24.71 -44.77
C MET A 1 -34.72 -24.91 -43.45
N SER A 2 -35.48 -24.98 -42.34
CA SER A 2 -35.86 -26.23 -41.64
C SER A 2 -34.68 -26.76 -40.81
N ALA A 3 -34.68 -26.56 -39.49
CA ALA A 3 -35.23 -27.47 -38.45
C ALA A 3 -34.08 -28.31 -37.83
N ALA A 4 -34.00 -28.70 -36.55
CA ALA A 4 -34.82 -28.55 -35.37
C ALA A 4 -34.14 -29.32 -34.19
N LEU A 5 -34.54 -28.97 -32.96
CA LEU A 5 -34.72 -29.80 -31.75
C LEU A 5 -33.55 -30.50 -31.02
N GLY A 6 -33.58 -30.38 -29.69
CA GLY A 6 -32.98 -31.35 -28.78
C GLY A 6 -32.90 -30.91 -27.31
N ALA A 7 -34.03 -30.80 -26.61
CA ALA A 7 -34.10 -30.63 -25.16
C ALA A 7 -34.06 -31.98 -24.43
N ILE A 8 -33.37 -32.07 -23.29
CA ILE A 8 -33.57 -33.15 -22.30
C ILE A 8 -33.58 -32.53 -20.89
N LEU A 9 -34.75 -32.61 -20.24
CA LEU A 9 -34.95 -32.49 -18.79
C LEU A 9 -34.53 -33.79 -18.10
N PHE A 10 -33.99 -33.68 -16.88
CA PHE A 10 -34.21 -34.69 -15.83
C PHE A 10 -34.58 -34.02 -14.51
N ALA A 11 -35.55 -34.63 -13.83
CA ALA A 11 -36.27 -34.16 -12.66
C ALA A 11 -35.98 -35.05 -11.44
N GLY A 12 -36.05 -34.42 -10.25
CA GLY A 12 -36.50 -35.04 -8.98
C GLY A 12 -35.49 -35.93 -8.23
N SER A 13 -35.50 -36.06 -6.90
CA SER A 13 -36.33 -35.51 -5.83
C SER A 13 -35.70 -35.89 -4.47
N CYS A 14 -35.92 -35.04 -3.46
CA CYS A 14 -36.15 -35.31 -2.03
C CYS A 14 -35.24 -36.28 -1.22
N LEU A 15 -34.79 -35.83 -0.03
CA LEU A 15 -35.43 -36.16 1.26
C LEU A 15 -34.80 -35.38 2.43
N ALA A 16 -35.67 -35.02 3.36
CA ALA A 16 -35.44 -34.26 4.59
C ALA A 16 -34.91 -35.13 5.74
N ALA A 17 -34.25 -34.50 6.72
CA ALA A 17 -34.28 -34.95 8.11
C ALA A 17 -34.06 -33.78 9.07
N CYS A 18 -35.07 -33.53 9.90
CA CYS A 18 -35.09 -32.62 11.03
C CYS A 18 -34.20 -33.13 12.19
N SER A 19 -33.77 -32.21 13.08
CA SER A 19 -33.64 -32.30 14.56
C SER A 19 -32.57 -31.30 15.01
N ALA A 20 -32.60 -30.57 16.12
CA ALA A 20 -33.59 -30.22 17.13
C ALA A 20 -32.97 -29.05 17.93
N ASN A 21 -33.80 -28.17 18.48
CA ASN A 21 -33.38 -27.08 19.36
C ASN A 21 -32.74 -27.62 20.66
N ALA A 22 -31.65 -26.99 21.09
CA ALA A 22 -31.21 -27.01 22.49
C ALA A 22 -31.13 -25.56 22.99
N GLU A 23 -32.17 -25.19 23.73
CA GLU A 23 -32.27 -23.99 24.55
C GLU A 23 -31.28 -24.14 25.71
N SER A 24 -30.20 -23.33 25.72
CA SER A 24 -29.25 -23.27 26.83
C SER A 24 -29.46 -21.95 27.58
N ALA A 25 -29.89 -22.08 28.83
CA ALA A 25 -30.18 -20.98 29.73
C ALA A 25 -28.95 -20.11 29.99
N ALA A 26 -29.13 -18.79 29.89
CA ALA A 26 -28.13 -17.80 30.29
C ALA A 26 -27.93 -17.79 31.81
N PRO A 27 -26.69 -17.81 32.32
CA PRO A 27 -26.43 -17.51 33.72
C PRO A 27 -26.45 -16.01 33.97
N THR A 28 -27.27 -15.59 34.94
CA THR A 28 -27.34 -14.22 35.47
C THR A 28 -26.04 -13.88 36.19
N GLY A 29 -25.12 -13.22 35.48
CA GLY A 29 -23.88 -12.67 36.03
C GLY A 29 -24.09 -11.28 36.62
N THR A 30 -23.83 -11.16 37.92
CA THR A 30 -23.71 -9.92 38.70
C THR A 30 -22.82 -8.87 38.02
N THR A 31 -23.36 -7.65 37.85
CA THR A 31 -22.60 -6.45 37.43
C THR A 31 -21.48 -6.12 38.42
N PRO A 32 -20.21 -6.08 38.00
CA PRO A 32 -19.14 -5.50 38.79
C PRO A 32 -19.28 -3.98 38.84
N VAL A 33 -19.13 -3.40 40.03
CA VAL A 33 -19.02 -1.96 40.25
C VAL A 33 -17.71 -1.48 39.65
N GLU A 34 -17.78 -0.64 38.62
CA GLU A 34 -16.61 -0.02 37.99
C GLU A 34 -16.03 1.08 38.91
N PRO A 35 -14.73 1.06 39.24
CA PRO A 35 -14.11 2.13 39.99
C PRO A 35 -13.92 3.36 39.09
N SER A 36 -14.65 4.43 39.40
CA SER A 36 -14.47 5.75 38.78
C SER A 36 -13.09 6.30 39.09
N VAL A 37 -12.15 6.17 38.15
CA VAL A 37 -10.87 6.88 38.16
C VAL A 37 -11.08 8.25 37.51
N ALA A 38 -10.82 9.32 38.26
CA ALA A 38 -10.83 10.68 37.75
C ALA A 38 -9.77 10.84 36.64
N ARG A 39 -10.20 11.12 35.40
CA ARG A 39 -9.29 11.51 34.32
C ARG A 39 -8.81 12.94 34.54
N THR A 40 -7.56 13.07 34.99
CA THR A 40 -6.80 14.30 34.76
C THR A 40 -6.50 14.41 33.27
N SER A 41 -7.00 15.46 32.62
CA SER A 41 -6.61 15.82 31.26
C SER A 41 -5.11 16.14 31.22
N PRO A 42 -4.28 15.43 30.44
CA PRO A 42 -2.96 15.91 30.14
C PRO A 42 -3.10 17.03 29.12
N THR A 43 -2.67 18.23 29.52
CA THR A 43 -2.39 19.35 28.61
C THR A 43 -0.98 19.07 28.09
N GLY A 44 -0.87 18.50 26.90
CA GLY A 44 0.41 18.13 26.28
C GLY A 44 0.25 18.03 24.77
N THR A 45 0.96 18.88 24.06
CA THR A 45 1.01 18.99 22.60
C THR A 45 2.05 18.01 22.04
N VAL A 46 1.69 17.37 20.92
CA VAL A 46 2.43 16.43 20.03
C VAL A 46 2.59 14.97 20.49
N ALA A 47 1.74 14.10 19.93
CA ALA A 47 2.11 12.86 19.23
C ALA A 47 0.81 12.22 18.69
N PRO A 48 0.68 12.05 17.36
CA PRO A 48 0.88 10.71 16.84
C PRO A 48 2.12 10.70 15.94
N PHE A 49 2.87 9.63 16.07
CA PHE A 49 3.82 9.18 15.07
C PHE A 49 3.94 7.70 15.39
N LEU A 50 3.18 6.85 14.70
CA LEU A 50 3.34 5.41 14.82
C LEU A 50 3.42 4.78 13.44
N VAL A 51 4.62 4.87 12.86
CA VAL A 51 5.16 3.79 12.04
C VAL A 51 5.90 2.84 13.00
N PRO A 52 5.37 1.67 13.40
CA PRO A 52 6.13 0.70 14.19
C PRO A 52 7.15 -0.03 13.32
N ASP A 53 8.23 -0.40 14.00
CA ASP A 53 9.61 -0.56 13.56
C ASP A 53 9.85 -1.07 12.12
N PHE A 54 10.49 -0.20 11.33
CA PHE A 54 11.68 -0.52 10.53
C PHE A 54 12.47 -1.66 11.22
N ASP A 55 13.23 -2.53 10.55
CA ASP A 55 14.20 -3.37 11.30
C ASP A 55 15.35 -2.53 11.94
N GLY A 56 15.14 -1.21 12.08
CA GLY A 56 15.98 -0.24 12.76
C GLY A 56 15.15 0.86 13.45
N PRO A 57 15.78 1.98 13.82
CA PRO A 57 15.14 3.02 14.63
C PRO A 57 13.99 3.74 13.91
N ALA A 58 13.04 4.26 14.69
CA ALA A 58 12.00 5.17 14.21
C ALA A 58 12.63 6.33 13.39
N PRO A 59 12.03 6.70 12.24
CA PRO A 59 12.53 7.80 11.42
C PRO A 59 12.66 9.07 12.24
N GLN A 60 13.77 9.77 12.08
CA GLN A 60 13.93 11.08 12.72
C GLN A 60 13.06 12.11 11.98
N PRO A 61 12.53 13.12 12.68
CA PRO A 61 11.80 14.20 12.03
C PRO A 61 12.63 14.89 10.93
N VAL A 62 11.97 15.32 9.86
CA VAL A 62 12.63 16.01 8.75
C VAL A 62 13.27 17.31 9.24
N LYS A 63 14.60 17.37 9.21
CA LYS A 63 15.35 18.51 9.71
C LYS A 63 15.21 19.70 8.77
N ALA A 64 14.69 20.82 9.29
CA ALA A 64 14.49 22.05 8.52
C ALA A 64 13.67 21.84 7.23
N GLY A 65 12.71 20.92 7.27
CA GLY A 65 11.90 20.57 6.12
C GLY A 65 10.83 21.61 5.76
N THR A 66 10.34 21.52 4.54
CA THR A 66 9.19 22.27 4.04
C THR A 66 8.02 21.31 3.84
N ALA A 67 6.85 21.65 4.38
CA ALA A 67 5.63 20.87 4.19
C ALA A 67 5.00 21.15 2.82
N HIS A 68 4.48 20.11 2.20
CA HIS A 68 3.81 20.11 0.91
C HIS A 68 2.54 19.29 0.98
N VAL A 69 1.57 19.62 0.14
CA VAL A 69 0.28 18.93 0.06
C VAL A 69 0.07 18.48 -1.38
N LEU A 70 -0.14 17.18 -1.56
CA LEU A 70 -0.63 16.57 -2.79
C LEU A 70 -2.14 16.41 -2.67
N GLU A 71 -2.89 17.17 -3.46
CA GLU A 71 -4.33 16.98 -3.64
C GLU A 71 -4.57 15.78 -4.56
N ASN A 72 -5.63 15.01 -4.30
CA ASN A 72 -5.94 13.84 -5.11
C ASN A 72 -6.18 14.19 -6.59
N PRO A 73 -5.32 13.71 -7.51
CA PRO A 73 -5.46 14.03 -8.93
C PRO A 73 -6.59 13.25 -9.62
N ASN A 74 -7.11 12.19 -9.00
CA ASN A 74 -8.12 11.31 -9.57
C ASN A 74 -9.09 10.73 -8.50
N PRO A 75 -10.02 11.54 -7.96
CA PRO A 75 -10.98 11.12 -6.93
C PRO A 75 -11.96 10.02 -7.38
N GLY A 76 -11.98 9.67 -8.67
CA GLY A 76 -12.78 8.55 -9.17
C GLY A 76 -12.09 7.19 -9.10
N ALA A 77 -10.79 7.14 -8.79
CA ALA A 77 -10.00 5.89 -8.76
C ALA A 77 -9.52 5.49 -7.37
N SER A 78 -9.41 6.46 -6.46
CA SER A 78 -8.99 6.28 -5.07
C SER A 78 -9.52 7.50 -4.30
N ASP A 79 -10.10 7.31 -3.13
CA ASP A 79 -10.86 8.34 -2.40
C ASP A 79 -10.06 8.91 -1.22
N PHE A 80 -8.76 9.15 -1.42
CA PHE A 80 -8.03 10.06 -0.53
C PHE A 80 -8.34 11.51 -0.90
N LYS A 81 -8.31 12.42 0.06
CA LYS A 81 -8.49 13.85 -0.20
C LYS A 81 -7.15 14.52 -0.48
N SER A 82 -6.21 14.35 0.44
CA SER A 82 -4.86 14.90 0.29
C SER A 82 -3.80 14.08 1.03
N VAL A 83 -2.56 14.20 0.58
CA VAL A 83 -1.38 13.69 1.28
C VAL A 83 -0.48 14.87 1.63
N GLU A 84 -0.24 15.11 2.92
CA GLU A 84 0.79 16.04 3.39
C GLU A 84 2.10 15.29 3.61
N TYR A 85 3.21 15.90 3.23
CA TYR A 85 4.55 15.37 3.45
C TYR A 85 5.56 16.51 3.61
N THR A 86 6.64 16.26 4.34
CA THR A 86 7.71 17.24 4.56
C THR A 86 8.98 16.80 3.88
N VAL A 87 9.60 17.65 3.04
CA VAL A 87 10.88 17.34 2.38
C VAL A 87 12.02 18.20 2.93
N PRO A 88 13.24 17.65 3.11
CA PRO A 88 14.39 18.44 3.53
C PRO A 88 14.93 19.29 2.36
N PRO A 89 15.79 20.29 2.65
CA PRO A 89 16.40 21.11 1.60
C PRO A 89 17.19 20.27 0.58
N GLY A 90 17.05 20.62 -0.70
CA GLY A 90 17.76 19.94 -1.79
C GLY A 90 16.97 18.81 -2.46
N TRP A 91 15.76 18.53 -1.99
CA TRP A 91 14.82 17.67 -2.70
C TRP A 91 14.11 18.44 -3.82
N GLU A 92 13.93 17.76 -4.94
CA GLU A 92 13.16 18.19 -6.09
C GLU A 92 11.72 17.70 -5.95
N ILE A 93 10.76 18.53 -6.36
CA ILE A 93 9.34 18.21 -6.35
C ILE A 93 8.87 18.29 -7.81
N GLY A 94 8.63 17.14 -8.41
CA GLY A 94 8.04 17.00 -9.73
C GLY A 94 6.54 16.69 -9.67
N ASP A 95 5.95 16.46 -10.84
CA ASP A 95 4.52 16.15 -10.96
C ASP A 95 4.17 14.73 -10.44
N VAL A 96 5.12 13.78 -10.51
CA VAL A 96 4.91 12.36 -10.15
C VAL A 96 5.91 11.86 -9.10
N TYR A 97 7.10 12.45 -9.03
CA TYR A 97 8.14 12.10 -8.05
C TYR A 97 8.55 13.29 -7.23
N ILE A 98 8.80 13.03 -5.96
CA ILE A 98 9.61 13.87 -5.10
C ILE A 98 10.89 13.12 -4.79
N GLY A 99 12.04 13.77 -4.79
CA GLY A 99 13.28 13.04 -4.57
C GLY A 99 14.54 13.88 -4.66
N LYS A 100 15.67 13.21 -4.50
CA LYS A 100 17.00 13.82 -4.56
C LYS A 100 17.87 13.01 -5.51
N ASN A 101 18.74 13.70 -6.23
CA ASN A 101 19.58 13.11 -7.27
C ASN A 101 18.78 12.36 -8.35
N LEU A 102 17.61 12.89 -8.72
CA LEU A 102 16.73 12.28 -9.72
C LEU A 102 17.48 12.05 -11.06
N GLY A 103 17.33 10.85 -11.62
CA GLY A 103 18.02 10.34 -12.80
C GLY A 103 19.47 9.89 -12.58
N GLN A 104 20.04 10.07 -11.37
CA GLN A 104 21.45 9.78 -11.09
C GLN A 104 21.63 8.46 -10.33
N THR A 105 22.87 8.02 -10.12
CA THR A 105 23.14 6.71 -9.51
C THR A 105 22.77 6.66 -8.02
N GLY A 106 22.84 7.79 -7.31
CA GLY A 106 22.45 7.90 -5.89
C GLY A 106 21.05 8.49 -5.67
N GLU A 107 20.11 8.18 -6.58
CA GLU A 107 18.72 8.64 -6.50
C GLU A 107 18.01 8.08 -5.25
N VAL A 108 17.27 8.95 -4.57
CA VAL A 108 16.19 8.56 -3.66
C VAL A 108 14.91 9.26 -4.13
N ALA A 109 13.79 8.55 -4.16
CA ALA A 109 12.54 9.10 -4.68
C ALA A 109 11.33 8.57 -3.89
N ILE A 110 10.25 9.33 -3.90
CA ILE A 110 8.92 8.91 -3.46
C ILE A 110 7.92 9.28 -4.55
N SER A 111 6.98 8.38 -4.81
CA SER A 111 5.81 8.64 -5.67
C SER A 111 4.52 8.24 -4.98
N PHE A 112 3.42 8.87 -5.41
CA PHE A 112 2.07 8.65 -4.90
C PHE A 112 1.13 8.43 -6.07
N TRP A 113 0.46 7.28 -6.10
CA TRP A 113 -0.38 6.95 -7.25
C TRP A 113 -1.29 5.74 -7.01
N THR A 114 -2.29 5.56 -7.89
CA THR A 114 -3.26 4.46 -7.83
C THR A 114 -3.10 3.56 -9.05
N PRO A 115 -2.45 2.39 -8.91
CA PRO A 115 -2.24 1.49 -10.04
C PRO A 115 -3.53 0.74 -10.40
N ALA A 116 -3.72 0.47 -11.70
CA ALA A 116 -4.77 -0.44 -12.18
C ALA A 116 -4.47 -1.93 -11.90
N GLY A 117 -3.25 -2.23 -11.44
CA GLY A 117 -2.68 -3.55 -11.26
C GLY A 117 -1.16 -3.50 -11.43
N VAL A 118 -0.51 -4.65 -11.39
CA VAL A 118 0.95 -4.79 -11.48
C VAL A 118 1.31 -5.83 -12.53
N TYR A 119 2.50 -5.74 -13.13
CA TYR A 119 3.00 -6.81 -13.97
C TYR A 119 3.45 -7.97 -13.09
N SER A 120 2.94 -9.18 -13.34
CA SER A 120 3.39 -10.38 -12.60
C SER A 120 4.85 -10.72 -12.90
N ASP A 121 5.34 -10.38 -14.09
CA ASP A 121 6.75 -10.41 -14.46
C ASP A 121 7.16 -9.00 -14.95
N PRO A 122 7.91 -8.24 -14.13
CA PRO A 122 8.34 -6.89 -14.49
C PRO A 122 9.30 -6.81 -15.70
N CYS A 123 9.92 -7.93 -16.07
CA CYS A 123 10.86 -8.06 -17.19
C CYS A 123 10.17 -8.59 -18.47
N ARG A 124 9.11 -9.39 -18.33
CA ARG A 124 8.24 -9.92 -19.41
C ARG A 124 6.81 -9.41 -19.26
N ARG A 125 6.57 -8.21 -19.79
CA ARG A 125 5.35 -7.46 -19.50
C ARG A 125 4.20 -7.94 -20.38
N THR A 126 3.05 -8.21 -19.78
CA THR A 126 1.83 -8.62 -20.50
C THR A 126 0.69 -7.66 -20.22
N THR A 127 -0.38 -7.72 -21.02
CA THR A 127 -1.59 -6.91 -20.79
C THR A 127 -2.43 -7.41 -19.63
N ASP A 128 -2.21 -8.64 -19.17
CA ASP A 128 -2.97 -9.27 -18.09
C ASP A 128 -2.26 -8.93 -16.77
N LEU A 129 -2.71 -7.85 -16.13
CA LEU A 129 -2.12 -7.38 -14.87
C LEU A 129 -2.56 -8.26 -13.70
N SER A 130 -1.62 -8.54 -12.79
CA SER A 130 -1.95 -9.01 -11.44
C SER A 130 -2.65 -7.89 -10.67
N PRO A 131 -3.57 -8.23 -9.75
CA PRO A 131 -4.05 -7.26 -8.78
C PRO A 131 -2.92 -6.84 -7.81
N ILE A 132 -3.16 -5.80 -7.02
CA ILE A 132 -2.28 -5.44 -5.91
C ILE A 132 -2.47 -6.39 -4.72
N ASP A 133 -1.62 -6.24 -3.70
CA ASP A 133 -1.56 -7.16 -2.55
C ASP A 133 -2.55 -6.83 -1.42
N LEU A 134 -3.28 -5.70 -1.50
CA LEU A 134 -4.39 -5.42 -0.59
C LEU A 134 -5.63 -6.25 -0.98
N ALA A 135 -5.96 -7.19 -0.10
CA ALA A 135 -7.23 -7.90 -0.15
C ALA A 135 -8.37 -7.03 0.40
N ASP A 136 -9.51 -7.05 -0.29
CA ASP A 136 -10.76 -6.40 0.14
C ASP A 136 -10.72 -4.88 0.35
N HIS A 137 -9.94 -4.15 -0.46
CA HIS A 137 -9.84 -2.67 -0.47
C HIS A 137 -11.09 -1.94 -1.03
N THR A 138 -12.26 -2.59 -1.00
CA THR A 138 -13.54 -2.02 -1.50
C THR A 138 -14.55 -1.79 -0.37
N HIS A 139 -14.10 -1.88 0.88
CA HIS A 139 -14.91 -1.67 2.07
C HIS A 139 -14.92 -0.20 2.50
N THR A 140 -15.97 0.22 3.22
CA THR A 140 -16.13 1.60 3.70
C THR A 140 -15.46 1.89 5.05
N ASP A 141 -14.94 0.86 5.73
CA ASP A 141 -14.63 0.92 7.17
C ASP A 141 -13.17 0.52 7.53
N GLY A 142 -12.24 0.51 6.56
CA GLY A 142 -10.77 0.68 6.71
C GLY A 142 -9.91 -0.24 7.60
N GLY A 143 -10.46 -1.09 8.48
CA GLY A 143 -9.80 -1.24 9.80
C GLY A 143 -9.01 -2.48 10.18
N ASP A 144 -9.22 -3.69 9.65
CA ASP A 144 -8.62 -4.89 10.33
C ASP A 144 -8.32 -6.11 9.43
N LEU A 145 -8.69 -6.06 8.15
CA LEU A 145 -8.75 -7.26 7.29
C LEU A 145 -7.51 -7.51 6.43
N ILE A 146 -6.58 -6.55 6.38
CA ILE A 146 -5.50 -6.51 5.39
C ILE A 146 -4.55 -7.71 5.50
N LEU A 147 -3.93 -7.94 6.67
CA LEU A 147 -2.98 -9.07 6.83
C LEU A 147 -3.68 -10.43 6.95
N MET A 148 -4.88 -10.49 7.54
CA MET A 148 -5.64 -11.74 7.61
C MET A 148 -5.99 -12.29 6.23
N SER A 149 -6.06 -11.42 5.23
CA SER A 149 -6.43 -11.76 3.86
C SER A 149 -5.28 -11.58 2.86
N TYR A 150 -4.04 -11.33 3.34
CA TYR A 150 -2.88 -11.05 2.49
C TYR A 150 -2.60 -12.19 1.49
N PRO A 151 -2.87 -11.99 0.19
CA PRO A 151 -3.01 -13.09 -0.75
C PRO A 151 -1.71 -13.51 -1.46
N GLN A 152 -0.62 -12.75 -1.35
CA GLN A 152 0.64 -12.98 -2.07
C GLN A 152 0.46 -13.17 -3.59
N ILE A 153 -0.15 -12.19 -4.27
CA ILE A 153 -0.48 -12.26 -5.71
C ILE A 153 0.01 -11.08 -6.54
N GLY A 154 0.31 -9.95 -5.89
CA GLY A 154 0.67 -8.69 -6.53
C GLY A 154 2.18 -8.48 -6.56
N LEU A 155 2.63 -7.36 -6.02
CA LEU A 155 4.04 -6.98 -5.93
C LEU A 155 4.88 -8.01 -5.19
N SER A 156 4.31 -8.61 -4.15
CA SER A 156 5.01 -9.60 -3.34
C SER A 156 5.28 -10.91 -4.06
N ALA A 157 4.58 -11.17 -5.16
CA ALA A 157 4.67 -12.40 -5.94
C ALA A 157 5.25 -12.17 -7.35
N GLN A 158 5.88 -11.01 -7.58
CA GLN A 158 6.51 -10.69 -8.87
C GLN A 158 7.65 -11.65 -9.18
N ASP A 159 7.67 -12.19 -10.40
CA ASP A 159 8.73 -13.07 -10.84
C ASP A 159 10.08 -12.32 -10.87
N GLY A 160 11.12 -12.99 -10.37
CA GLY A 160 12.46 -12.44 -10.31
C GLY A 160 12.60 -11.17 -9.47
N ARG A 161 11.67 -10.85 -8.56
CA ARG A 161 11.84 -9.76 -7.57
C ARG A 161 11.83 -10.34 -6.17
N ALA A 162 12.78 -9.91 -5.33
CA ALA A 162 12.73 -10.28 -3.91
C ALA A 162 11.71 -9.38 -3.20
N ALA A 163 10.92 -9.98 -2.31
CA ALA A 163 9.99 -9.26 -1.44
C ALA A 163 10.21 -9.69 0.01
N THR A 164 10.14 -8.74 0.94
CA THR A 164 10.07 -9.07 2.37
C THR A 164 8.71 -9.64 2.73
N GLU A 165 8.60 -10.26 3.91
CA GLU A 165 7.28 -10.53 4.50
C GLU A 165 6.54 -9.20 4.68
N ALA A 166 5.27 -9.16 4.28
CA ALA A 166 4.46 -7.97 4.41
C ALA A 166 3.95 -7.79 5.84
N ARG A 167 3.76 -6.53 6.24
CA ARG A 167 3.29 -6.17 7.57
C ARG A 167 2.36 -4.96 7.52
N SER A 168 1.51 -4.82 8.54
CA SER A 168 0.69 -3.62 8.72
C SER A 168 1.51 -2.51 9.35
N VAL A 169 1.32 -1.29 8.85
CA VAL A 169 1.79 -0.05 9.47
C VAL A 169 0.62 0.92 9.55
N ILE A 170 0.74 1.94 10.40
CA ILE A 170 -0.23 3.03 10.48
C ILE A 170 0.35 4.25 9.77
N VAL A 171 -0.47 4.87 8.92
CA VAL A 171 -0.24 6.19 8.35
C VAL A 171 -1.09 7.18 9.13
N ASP A 172 -0.49 8.27 9.60
CA ASP A 172 -1.21 9.26 10.41
C ASP A 172 -2.36 9.89 9.61
N ASP A 173 -3.54 9.98 10.23
CA ASP A 173 -4.72 10.65 9.70
C ASP A 173 -5.26 11.63 10.75
N PRO A 174 -5.33 12.94 10.48
CA PRO A 174 -5.77 13.93 11.46
C PRO A 174 -7.28 13.86 11.75
N SER A 175 -8.05 13.13 10.94
CA SER A 175 -9.49 12.92 11.10
C SER A 175 -9.82 11.66 11.92
N GLU A 176 -8.88 10.74 12.09
CA GLU A 176 -9.05 9.47 12.81
C GLU A 176 -7.96 9.26 13.88
N ASP A 177 -8.34 9.08 15.15
CA ASP A 177 -7.39 8.92 16.26
C ASP A 177 -6.44 7.71 16.11
N GLU A 178 -6.81 6.71 15.30
CA GLU A 178 -6.06 5.48 15.08
C GLU A 178 -5.22 5.49 13.79
N GLY A 179 -5.35 6.52 12.95
CA GLY A 179 -4.74 6.59 11.62
C GLY A 179 -5.32 5.58 10.62
N ILE A 180 -4.70 5.49 9.45
CA ILE A 180 -5.08 4.56 8.37
C ILE A 180 -4.12 3.36 8.35
N ILE A 181 -4.65 2.15 8.22
CA ILE A 181 -3.81 0.96 8.06
C ILE A 181 -3.30 0.87 6.62
N ALA A 182 -1.99 0.64 6.49
CA ALA A 182 -1.35 0.32 5.22
C ALA A 182 -0.62 -1.03 5.28
N LEU A 183 -0.57 -1.72 4.14
CA LEU A 183 0.31 -2.85 3.93
C LEU A 183 1.69 -2.35 3.51
N ARG A 184 2.71 -2.68 4.29
CA ARG A 184 4.11 -2.39 3.98
C ARG A 184 4.84 -3.64 3.53
N LEU A 185 5.61 -3.51 2.45
CA LEU A 185 6.62 -4.48 2.05
C LEU A 185 7.82 -3.76 1.42
N GLU A 186 8.99 -4.39 1.46
CA GLU A 186 10.15 -3.96 0.70
C GLU A 186 10.36 -4.91 -0.48
N LEU A 187 10.70 -4.33 -1.62
CA LEU A 187 11.00 -5.03 -2.84
C LEU A 187 12.44 -4.74 -3.24
N THR A 188 13.14 -5.74 -3.78
CA THR A 188 14.50 -5.56 -4.28
C THR A 188 14.61 -6.13 -5.69
N VAL A 189 15.08 -5.29 -6.61
CA VAL A 189 15.43 -5.71 -7.97
C VAL A 189 16.75 -6.50 -7.91
N PRO A 190 16.88 -7.65 -8.60
CA PRO A 190 18.12 -8.40 -8.61
C PRO A 190 19.31 -7.54 -9.04
N ALA A 191 20.39 -7.57 -8.26
CA ALA A 191 21.59 -6.78 -8.51
C ALA A 191 22.34 -7.21 -9.79
N ASP A 192 22.14 -8.45 -10.23
CA ASP A 192 22.73 -9.05 -11.44
C ASP A 192 21.76 -9.08 -12.63
N LEU A 193 20.61 -8.42 -12.54
CA LEU A 193 19.63 -8.32 -13.63
C LEU A 193 20.27 -7.70 -14.89
N ASP A 194 20.25 -8.44 -15.99
CA ASP A 194 20.58 -7.90 -17.31
C ASP A 194 19.35 -7.28 -17.95
N LEU A 195 19.25 -5.95 -17.89
CA LEU A 195 18.14 -5.20 -18.48
C LEU A 195 17.98 -5.47 -19.98
N ALA A 196 19.06 -5.76 -20.72
CA ALA A 196 18.97 -6.04 -22.15
C ALA A 196 18.17 -7.33 -22.46
N SER A 197 17.97 -8.19 -21.46
CA SER A 197 17.14 -9.39 -21.57
C SER A 197 15.64 -9.12 -21.39
N CYS A 198 15.28 -7.96 -20.82
CA CYS A 198 13.90 -7.55 -20.57
C CYS A 198 13.26 -6.89 -21.80
N ASP A 199 11.94 -6.85 -21.81
CA ASP A 199 11.17 -6.26 -22.88
C ASP A 199 11.49 -4.77 -23.03
N GLU A 200 11.97 -4.37 -24.20
CA GLU A 200 12.44 -3.00 -24.51
C GLU A 200 13.64 -2.53 -23.66
N GLY A 201 14.35 -3.44 -22.99
CA GLY A 201 15.53 -3.08 -22.21
C GLY A 201 15.21 -2.44 -20.85
N VAL A 202 14.00 -2.62 -20.32
CA VAL A 202 13.55 -1.98 -19.07
C VAL A 202 12.88 -2.99 -18.12
N TYR A 203 13.01 -2.73 -16.82
CA TYR A 203 12.35 -3.48 -15.76
C TYR A 203 11.32 -2.56 -15.09
N VAL A 204 10.06 -2.97 -15.10
CA VAL A 204 8.94 -2.11 -14.73
C VAL A 204 7.91 -2.92 -13.95
N ALA A 205 7.66 -2.53 -12.70
CA ALA A 205 6.75 -3.25 -11.82
C ALA A 205 5.27 -3.13 -12.20
N TRP A 206 4.88 -2.02 -12.83
CA TRP A 206 3.48 -1.66 -13.05
C TRP A 206 3.32 -0.70 -14.24
N PRO A 207 2.14 -0.67 -14.89
CA PRO A 207 1.88 0.25 -15.98
C PRO A 207 1.85 1.71 -15.51
N GLY A 208 2.07 2.68 -16.39
CA GLY A 208 1.86 4.09 -16.07
C GLY A 208 0.38 4.41 -15.81
N THR A 209 0.11 5.60 -15.24
CA THR A 209 -1.25 6.03 -14.85
C THR A 209 -2.23 6.11 -16.03
N ARG A 210 -1.74 6.32 -17.26
CA ARG A 210 -2.56 6.39 -18.47
C ARG A 210 -2.19 5.31 -19.47
N THR A 211 -3.18 4.83 -20.23
CA THR A 211 -2.96 3.88 -21.32
C THR A 211 -1.95 4.43 -22.32
N GLY A 212 -0.85 3.70 -22.52
CA GLY A 212 0.23 4.09 -23.44
C GLY A 212 1.27 5.04 -22.84
N GLU A 213 1.11 5.45 -21.57
CA GLU A 213 2.15 6.11 -20.82
C GLU A 213 3.25 5.08 -20.50
N ARG A 214 4.49 5.37 -20.91
CA ARG A 214 5.62 4.63 -20.39
C ARG A 214 5.78 5.02 -18.94
N PRO A 215 5.81 4.07 -17.99
CA PRO A 215 6.09 4.40 -16.62
C PRO A 215 7.45 5.08 -16.56
N SER A 216 7.48 6.18 -15.82
CA SER A 216 8.69 6.92 -15.49
C SER A 216 9.58 6.13 -14.51
N ASP A 217 9.04 5.13 -13.82
CA ASP A 217 9.74 4.18 -12.96
C ASP A 217 10.39 3.05 -13.77
N ASN A 218 11.54 3.36 -14.37
CA ASN A 218 12.45 2.30 -14.77
C ASN A 218 13.26 1.90 -13.55
N HIS A 219 13.00 0.72 -13.01
CA HIS A 219 13.77 0.22 -11.88
C HIS A 219 15.12 -0.28 -12.38
N ILE A 220 16.18 -0.02 -11.61
CA ILE A 220 17.54 -0.46 -11.97
C ILE A 220 17.97 -1.68 -11.16
N PRO A 221 18.97 -2.47 -11.64
CA PRO A 221 19.51 -3.58 -10.87
C PRO A 221 19.96 -3.15 -9.47
N GLY A 222 19.52 -3.89 -8.45
CA GLY A 222 19.86 -3.65 -7.05
C GLY A 222 19.06 -2.52 -6.36
N GLN A 223 18.15 -1.85 -7.06
CA GLN A 223 17.24 -0.89 -6.44
C GLN A 223 16.37 -1.56 -5.36
N THR A 224 16.11 -0.82 -4.29
CA THR A 224 15.17 -1.20 -3.24
C THR A 224 14.01 -0.21 -3.22
N ASP A 225 12.81 -0.75 -3.08
CA ASP A 225 11.55 -0.01 -3.05
C ASP A 225 10.81 -0.35 -1.76
N ILE A 226 10.44 0.68 -0.99
CA ILE A 226 9.63 0.59 0.21
C ILE A 226 8.21 0.96 -0.19
N ILE A 227 7.34 -0.04 -0.20
CA ILE A 227 5.98 0.12 -0.69
C ILE A 227 5.01 0.17 0.47
N TYR A 228 4.21 1.23 0.55
CA TYR A 228 2.97 1.23 1.33
C TYR A 228 1.80 1.14 0.36
N GLN A 229 0.98 0.10 0.51
CA GLN A 229 -0.35 0.05 -0.10
C GLN A 229 -1.33 0.48 0.99
N VAL A 230 -1.79 1.72 0.89
CA VAL A 230 -2.72 2.33 1.84
C VAL A 230 -4.13 2.05 1.37
N ASP A 231 -4.94 1.49 2.27
CA ASP A 231 -6.34 1.25 1.99
C ASP A 231 -7.12 2.56 2.18
N VAL A 232 -7.51 3.15 1.06
CA VAL A 232 -8.38 4.33 1.01
C VAL A 232 -9.58 3.95 0.16
N ASP A 233 -10.76 4.46 0.51
CA ASP A 233 -12.03 4.07 -0.12
C ASP A 233 -11.93 4.12 -1.68
N LEU A 234 -12.74 3.30 -2.37
CA LEU A 234 -12.76 3.14 -3.85
C LEU A 234 -11.52 2.53 -4.51
N GLY A 235 -10.34 2.56 -3.87
CA GLY A 235 -9.14 1.96 -4.43
C GLY A 235 -7.86 2.36 -3.72
N PRO A 236 -6.84 1.48 -3.75
CA PRO A 236 -5.61 1.65 -2.99
C PRO A 236 -4.81 2.88 -3.43
N LEU A 237 -4.23 3.60 -2.47
CA LEU A 237 -3.12 4.51 -2.74
C LEU A 237 -1.81 3.75 -2.54
N VAL A 238 -0.94 3.75 -3.54
CA VAL A 238 0.43 3.25 -3.41
C VAL A 238 1.36 4.42 -3.16
N ILE A 239 2.13 4.32 -2.08
CA ILE A 239 3.30 5.14 -1.79
C ILE A 239 4.51 4.27 -2.10
N ASP A 240 5.27 4.63 -3.12
CA ASP A 240 6.52 3.95 -3.49
C ASP A 240 7.70 4.86 -3.17
N ALA A 241 8.48 4.47 -2.17
CA ALA A 241 9.72 5.14 -1.78
C ALA A 241 10.92 4.29 -2.17
N SER A 242 11.72 4.73 -3.12
CA SER A 242 12.82 3.96 -3.69
C SER A 242 14.19 4.59 -3.47
N PHE A 243 15.21 3.73 -3.41
CA PHE A 243 16.61 4.16 -3.42
C PHE A 243 17.47 3.20 -4.24
N ARG A 244 18.48 3.77 -4.90
CA ARG A 244 19.42 3.03 -5.75
C ARG A 244 20.61 2.49 -4.94
N PRO A 245 21.37 1.51 -5.47
CA PRO A 245 22.52 0.94 -4.77
C PRO A 245 23.59 1.95 -4.35
N ASP A 246 23.78 3.03 -5.11
CA ASP A 246 24.79 4.05 -4.85
C ASP A 246 24.26 5.23 -4.01
N SER A 247 23.02 5.16 -3.52
CA SER A 247 22.44 6.19 -2.65
C SER A 247 23.21 6.26 -1.32
N SER A 248 23.52 7.48 -0.87
CA SER A 248 24.27 7.65 0.36
C SER A 248 23.43 7.23 1.57
N PRO A 249 24.05 6.73 2.67
CA PRO A 249 23.33 6.46 3.91
C PRO A 249 22.54 7.67 4.41
N GLU A 250 23.08 8.87 4.24
CA GLU A 250 22.42 10.12 4.61
C GLU A 250 21.16 10.39 3.77
N ASP A 251 21.21 10.16 2.45
CA ASP A 251 20.03 10.33 1.58
C ASP A 251 18.96 9.28 1.88
N ILE A 252 19.36 8.04 2.23
CA ILE A 252 18.45 6.98 2.66
C ILE A 252 17.79 7.35 4.00
N GLU A 253 18.53 7.89 4.96
CA GLU A 253 17.96 8.41 6.21
C GLU A 253 16.98 9.57 5.96
N GLU A 254 17.30 10.48 5.04
CA GLU A 254 16.39 11.54 4.60
C GLU A 254 15.10 10.94 3.98
N LEU A 255 15.21 9.93 3.12
CA LEU A 255 14.05 9.23 2.52
C LEU A 255 13.12 8.66 3.60
N TYR A 256 13.67 7.98 4.61
CA TYR A 256 12.89 7.50 5.73
C TYR A 256 12.22 8.63 6.53
N ALA A 257 12.93 9.75 6.74
CA ALA A 257 12.36 10.91 7.42
C ALA A 257 11.17 11.50 6.65
N VAL A 258 11.27 11.60 5.32
CA VAL A 258 10.15 12.05 4.47
C VAL A 258 9.00 11.06 4.54
N LEU A 259 9.26 9.76 4.40
CA LEU A 259 8.24 8.70 4.49
C LEU A 259 7.52 8.73 5.85
N GLY A 260 8.24 8.96 6.94
CA GLY A 260 7.65 9.12 8.27
C GLY A 260 6.81 10.39 8.40
N SER A 261 7.11 11.45 7.66
CA SER A 261 6.36 12.72 7.73
C SER A 261 5.02 12.71 7.00
N ILE A 262 4.67 11.59 6.36
CA ILE A 262 3.45 11.48 5.56
C ILE A 262 2.24 11.46 6.49
N VAL A 263 1.32 12.37 6.22
CA VAL A 263 0.00 12.45 6.84
C VAL A 263 -1.04 12.39 5.73
N MET A 264 -2.06 11.56 5.91
CA MET A 264 -3.11 11.35 4.92
C MET A 264 -4.44 11.87 5.44
N ASP A 265 -5.21 12.52 4.57
CA ASP A 265 -6.59 12.94 4.83
C ASP A 265 -7.50 12.15 3.89
N ARG A 266 -8.36 11.29 4.43
CA ARG A 266 -9.42 10.59 3.69
C ARG A 266 -10.70 11.44 3.61
N TYR A 267 -11.66 11.03 2.78
CA TYR A 267 -13.00 11.64 2.78
C TYR A 267 -13.89 11.15 3.93
#